data_AF-C1ACS9-F1
#
_entry.id   AF-C1ACS9-F1
#
_cell.length_a   1.000
_cell.length_b   1.000
_cell.length_c   1.000
_cell.angle_alpha   90.00
_cell.angle_beta   90.00
_cell.angle_gamma   90.00
#
_symmetry.space_group_name_H-M   'P 1'
#
loop_
_entity.id
_entity.type
_entity.pdbx_description
1 polymer ?
#
loop_
_entity_poly.entity_id
_entity_poly.type
_entity_poly.pdbx_seq_one_letter_code
_entity_poly.pdbx_strand_id
1 'polypeptide(L)'
;MIPASPLAHTRRLGTLIAACLAATALTACGDDTPSGVDNQPKTECTTDITAANGDSFVELCAVSAPVRHIRIENARAAATHASAQLLLGFASTPTVTSGAVGAQQFRVLLYGGGTPAPAPVLQATWGSVDASVDEAASYINSGATVCFDIHDGSATTAPQFVIWVSGQRGANCSVRSTLTAATAMGARAYWKGTTGTVATTLKNYFRQSAGSGATPKITLSTTPVLEASAITAATACSAAWTNNTDWQPLCAAPGGAARHVRIDNIQATANNSYFYAVLGQDAAPTGNPAASAGKLIITGGRSASGASWTWFRFGATGTTTQFNYATDAGAALYTAGATSICFDIGSTSTGTIRVIFWATGAKGADCATRSTLRADRALYDSSTDTTTGTIWNAALIANKLNFIKTNNATVTIGNVTVSAEAAVL
;
A
#
# COMPACT_ATOMS: atom_id res chain seq x y z
N MET A 1 -53.67 29.18 -31.11
CA MET A 1 -53.21 30.28 -30.21
C MET A 1 -52.48 29.65 -29.05
N ILE A 2 -51.19 29.97 -28.96
CA ILE A 2 -50.21 29.77 -27.88
C ILE A 2 -50.61 30.71 -26.71
N PRO A 3 -50.22 30.56 -25.41
CA PRO A 3 -50.09 29.38 -24.53
C PRO A 3 -50.35 29.69 -23.02
N ALA A 4 -50.06 28.69 -22.17
CA ALA A 4 -49.33 28.71 -20.90
C ALA A 4 -49.41 29.87 -19.87
N SER A 5 -49.69 29.45 -18.63
CA SER A 5 -49.27 30.00 -17.33
C SER A 5 -48.56 28.85 -16.56
N PRO A 6 -47.88 29.05 -15.41
CA PRO A 6 -47.69 30.26 -14.61
C PRO A 6 -46.26 30.51 -14.04
N LEU A 7 -46.09 31.73 -13.50
CA LEU A 7 -45.39 32.11 -12.25
C LEU A 7 -44.08 31.41 -11.84
N ALA A 8 -42.99 32.19 -11.80
CA ALA A 8 -41.88 31.98 -10.87
C ALA A 8 -41.45 33.32 -10.23
N HIS A 9 -41.40 33.31 -8.90
CA HIS A 9 -40.96 34.41 -8.05
C HIS A 9 -39.43 34.54 -8.02
N THR A 10 -38.96 35.75 -8.35
CA THR A 10 -37.88 36.54 -7.73
C THR A 10 -36.91 35.88 -6.75
N ARG A 11 -35.60 35.99 -7.05
CA ARG A 11 -34.59 36.59 -6.14
C ARG A 11 -33.32 37.07 -6.89
N ARG A 12 -33.23 38.41 -6.96
CA ARG A 12 -32.07 39.33 -6.89
C ARG A 12 -30.74 38.97 -7.58
N LEU A 13 -30.51 39.68 -8.71
CA LEU A 13 -29.21 40.12 -9.20
C LEU A 13 -28.72 41.38 -8.46
N GLY A 14 -27.41 41.52 -8.36
CA GLY A 14 -26.67 42.75 -8.00
C GLY A 14 -25.41 42.37 -7.21
N THR A 15 -24.18 42.69 -7.56
CA THR A 15 -23.65 43.58 -8.59
C THR A 15 -22.17 43.18 -8.76
N LEU A 16 -21.72 43.01 -10.01
CA LEU A 16 -20.31 42.88 -10.40
C LEU A 16 -19.78 44.29 -10.66
N ILE A 17 -18.80 44.75 -9.87
CA ILE A 17 -17.85 45.79 -10.27
C ILE A 17 -16.46 45.39 -9.78
N ALA A 18 -15.53 45.39 -10.73
CA ALA A 18 -14.10 45.16 -10.58
C ALA A 18 -13.36 46.44 -10.16
N ALA A 19 -12.28 46.29 -9.38
CA ALA A 19 -11.05 47.10 -9.38
C ALA A 19 -10.05 46.36 -8.46
N CYS A 20 -8.97 45.73 -8.92
CA CYS A 20 -7.72 46.27 -9.50
C CYS A 20 -6.84 47.03 -8.49
N LEU A 21 -5.58 46.61 -8.44
CA LEU A 21 -4.38 47.23 -7.84
C LEU A 21 -4.28 47.37 -6.31
N ALA A 22 -3.42 46.53 -5.73
CA ALA A 22 -2.38 46.99 -4.81
C ALA A 22 -1.18 46.01 -4.85
N ALA A 23 -0.43 46.07 -5.95
CA ALA A 23 0.98 45.75 -5.92
C ALA A 23 1.70 46.99 -5.37
N THR A 24 2.06 46.98 -4.10
CA THR A 24 3.09 47.89 -3.59
C THR A 24 4.43 47.21 -3.74
N ALA A 25 5.11 47.55 -4.83
CA ALA A 25 6.55 47.53 -4.90
C ALA A 25 7.11 48.32 -3.70
N LEU A 26 7.92 47.67 -2.88
CA LEU A 26 8.84 48.39 -2.00
C LEU A 26 10.17 48.46 -2.74
N THR A 27 10.34 49.58 -3.43
CA THR A 27 11.61 50.01 -4.03
C THR A 27 12.63 50.22 -2.90
N ALA A 28 13.83 49.70 -3.13
CA ALA A 28 15.00 49.89 -2.30
C ALA A 28 15.27 51.37 -1.98
N CYS A 29 15.34 51.69 -0.69
CA CYS A 29 16.29 52.69 -0.20
C CYS A 29 17.43 51.88 0.42
N GLY A 30 18.65 52.09 -0.08
CA GLY A 30 19.84 51.46 0.46
C GLY A 30 20.08 51.90 1.89
N ASP A 31 20.27 50.93 2.77
CA ASP A 31 20.99 51.09 4.02
C ASP A 31 22.08 50.00 4.03
N ASP A 32 23.33 50.45 3.98
CA ASP A 32 24.53 49.63 4.19
C ASP A 32 24.56 49.13 5.65
N THR A 33 23.80 48.07 5.94
CA THR A 33 23.93 47.31 7.18
C THR A 33 24.37 45.87 6.86
N PRO A 34 25.49 45.38 7.43
CA PRO A 34 25.94 44.01 7.17
C PRO A 34 25.05 42.99 7.87
N SER A 35 24.78 41.88 7.16
CA SER A 35 24.31 40.58 7.66
C SER A 35 22.85 40.46 8.15
N GLY A 36 21.93 40.36 7.19
CA GLY A 36 20.67 39.64 7.40
C GLY A 36 20.94 38.14 7.45
N VAL A 37 20.74 37.53 8.61
CA VAL A 37 20.60 36.07 8.72
C VAL A 37 19.30 35.71 8.00
N ASP A 38 19.39 34.87 6.97
CA ASP A 38 18.24 34.37 6.22
C ASP A 38 17.32 33.57 7.17
N ASN A 39 16.35 34.24 7.75
CA ASN A 39 15.37 33.70 8.70
C ASN A 39 14.20 33.00 7.99
N GLN A 40 14.28 32.75 6.68
CA GLN A 40 13.25 31.97 5.99
C GLN A 40 13.36 30.48 6.38
N PRO A 41 12.24 29.82 6.73
CA PRO A 41 12.24 28.40 7.02
C PRO A 41 12.78 27.60 5.82
N LYS A 42 13.90 26.90 6.02
CA LYS A 42 14.54 26.10 4.97
C LYS A 42 13.68 24.89 4.60
N THR A 43 12.90 24.99 3.53
CA THR A 43 12.01 23.92 3.03
C THR A 43 12.73 22.84 2.25
N GLU A 44 13.95 23.11 1.77
CA GLU A 44 14.79 22.13 1.08
C GLU A 44 16.24 22.23 1.52
N CYS A 45 16.94 21.10 1.56
CA CYS A 45 18.35 21.06 1.89
C CYS A 45 19.06 19.97 1.10
N THR A 46 20.35 20.17 0.82
CA THR A 46 21.17 19.22 0.08
C THR A 46 22.43 18.87 0.86
N THR A 47 22.80 17.59 0.84
CA THR A 47 24.04 17.05 1.39
C THR A 47 24.78 16.28 0.29
N ASP A 48 26.03 16.66 0.01
CA ASP A 48 26.92 15.92 -0.88
C ASP A 48 27.68 14.86 -0.07
N ILE A 49 27.59 13.60 -0.50
CA ILE A 49 28.28 12.48 0.13
C ILE A 49 29.58 12.24 -0.61
N THR A 50 30.70 12.44 0.09
CA THR A 50 32.03 12.21 -0.48
C THR A 50 32.41 10.74 -0.40
N ALA A 51 33.19 10.25 -1.38
CA ALA A 51 33.62 8.85 -1.45
C ALA A 51 34.48 8.41 -0.25
N ALA A 52 35.09 9.36 0.46
CA ALA A 52 35.88 9.12 1.67
C ALA A 52 35.04 8.63 2.86
N ASN A 53 33.73 8.84 2.84
CA ASN A 53 32.85 8.52 3.97
C ASN A 53 32.58 7.01 4.13
N GLY A 54 33.01 6.17 3.18
CA GLY A 54 33.05 4.70 3.33
C GLY A 54 31.78 4.10 3.96
N ASP A 55 31.95 3.05 4.77
CA ASP A 55 30.89 2.38 5.56
C ASP A 55 30.30 3.24 6.70
N SER A 56 30.63 4.53 6.78
CA SER A 56 30.17 5.43 7.84
C SER A 56 28.81 6.05 7.54
N PHE A 57 28.11 6.43 8.62
CA PHE A 57 26.89 7.21 8.53
C PHE A 57 27.22 8.70 8.43
N VAL A 58 26.61 9.36 7.44
CA VAL A 58 26.67 10.80 7.26
C VAL A 58 25.35 11.39 7.72
N GLU A 59 25.39 12.30 8.68
CA GLU A 59 24.21 13.09 9.07
C GLU A 59 23.84 14.01 7.90
N LEU A 60 22.56 13.99 7.53
CA LEU A 60 22.03 14.83 6.48
C LEU A 60 21.63 16.20 7.06
N CYS A 61 21.68 17.21 6.21
CA CYS A 61 21.17 18.53 6.53
C CYS A 61 19.72 18.48 7.06
N ALA A 62 19.36 19.49 7.86
CA ALA A 62 18.00 19.64 8.36
C ALA A 62 17.15 20.56 7.46
N VAL A 63 15.84 20.34 7.52
CA VAL A 63 14.79 21.19 6.94
C VAL A 63 13.86 21.68 8.05
N SER A 64 13.08 22.72 7.80
CA SER A 64 12.27 23.42 8.81
C SER A 64 10.97 22.72 9.20
N ALA A 65 10.62 21.62 8.56
CA ALA A 65 9.42 20.83 8.82
C ALA A 65 9.74 19.34 8.55
N PRO A 66 8.84 18.40 8.89
CA PRO A 66 8.98 17.00 8.51
C PRO A 66 9.44 16.80 7.07
N VAL A 67 10.44 15.94 6.87
CA VAL A 67 10.87 15.55 5.52
C VAL A 67 9.72 14.78 4.85
N ARG A 68 9.33 15.22 3.66
CA ARG A 68 8.25 14.62 2.87
C ARG A 68 8.68 14.08 1.53
N HIS A 69 9.74 14.64 0.93
CA HIS A 69 10.31 14.16 -0.31
C HIS A 69 11.83 14.07 -0.18
N ILE A 70 12.41 12.97 -0.66
CA ILE A 70 13.85 12.77 -0.73
C ILE A 70 14.24 12.41 -2.16
N ARG A 71 15.31 13.04 -2.65
CA ARG A 71 16.00 12.66 -3.90
C ARG A 71 17.44 12.27 -3.59
N ILE A 72 17.87 11.12 -4.10
CA ILE A 72 19.23 10.60 -4.02
C ILE A 72 19.74 10.47 -5.45
N GLU A 73 20.62 11.38 -5.84
CA GLU A 73 21.30 11.34 -7.14
C GLU A 73 22.56 10.47 -7.02
N ASN A 74 22.85 9.70 -8.07
CA ASN A 74 24.01 8.81 -8.15
C ASN A 74 24.08 7.77 -7.00
N ALA A 75 22.93 7.26 -6.57
CA ALA A 75 22.83 6.18 -5.60
C ALA A 75 23.35 4.89 -6.24
N ARG A 76 24.35 4.23 -5.63
CA ARG A 76 24.94 3.00 -6.15
C ARG A 76 25.18 1.97 -5.05
N ALA A 77 24.90 0.72 -5.33
CA ALA A 77 25.36 -0.40 -4.52
C ALA A 77 25.92 -1.47 -5.47
N ALA A 78 27.19 -1.83 -5.33
CA ALA A 78 27.81 -2.83 -6.20
C ALA A 78 27.23 -4.24 -5.98
N ALA A 79 27.31 -5.09 -7.00
CA ALA A 79 26.85 -6.49 -7.00
C ALA A 79 27.77 -7.44 -6.20
N THR A 80 28.20 -7.00 -5.03
CA THR A 80 29.17 -7.66 -4.15
C THR A 80 28.71 -7.60 -2.69
N HIS A 81 27.41 -7.78 -2.46
CA HIS A 81 26.72 -7.56 -1.19
C HIS A 81 26.85 -6.14 -0.63
N ALA A 82 27.10 -5.15 -1.49
CA ALA A 82 27.14 -3.75 -1.08
C ALA A 82 25.73 -3.19 -0.89
N SER A 83 25.61 -2.11 -0.11
CA SER A 83 24.34 -1.40 0.08
C SER A 83 24.51 0.12 0.13
N ALA A 84 23.42 0.83 -0.16
CA ALA A 84 23.23 2.22 0.23
C ALA A 84 21.92 2.33 1.02
N GLN A 85 21.90 3.14 2.08
CA GLN A 85 20.78 3.21 3.01
C GLN A 85 20.48 4.66 3.36
N LEU A 86 19.20 5.05 3.28
CA LEU A 86 18.69 6.24 3.93
C LEU A 86 17.97 5.85 5.21
N LEU A 87 18.23 6.58 6.29
CA LEU A 87 17.64 6.36 7.60
C LEU A 87 16.97 7.65 8.08
N LEU A 88 15.73 7.55 8.51
CA LEU A 88 14.92 8.68 8.97
C LEU A 88 14.50 8.47 10.43
N GLY A 89 14.52 9.55 11.22
CA GLY A 89 13.97 9.56 12.56
C GLY A 89 14.89 9.07 13.68
N PHE A 90 16.18 9.34 13.56
CA PHE A 90 17.19 8.88 14.52
C PHE A 90 17.59 9.99 15.50
N ALA A 91 17.64 9.69 16.80
CA ALA A 91 18.07 10.65 17.82
C ALA A 91 19.60 10.89 17.78
N SER A 92 20.36 9.88 17.35
CA SER A 92 21.82 9.89 17.25
C SER A 92 22.28 9.02 16.08
N THR A 93 23.56 9.13 15.72
CA THR A 93 24.15 8.34 14.64
C THR A 93 23.96 6.85 14.89
N PRO A 94 23.43 6.08 13.92
CA PRO A 94 23.30 4.63 14.07
C PRO A 94 24.66 3.97 14.28
N THR A 95 24.70 2.94 15.11
CA THR A 95 25.93 2.18 15.42
C THR A 95 26.04 0.86 14.68
N VAL A 96 24.95 0.41 14.04
CA VAL A 96 24.88 -0.85 13.29
C VAL A 96 24.52 -0.61 11.84
N THR A 97 25.23 -1.27 10.94
CA THR A 97 25.16 -1.07 9.48
C THR A 97 23.99 -1.81 8.81
N SER A 98 23.43 -2.82 9.48
CA SER A 98 22.37 -3.68 8.96
C SER A 98 21.42 -4.20 10.07
N GLY A 99 21.02 -3.33 10.99
CA GLY A 99 20.09 -3.66 12.08
C GLY A 99 18.63 -3.38 11.74
N ALA A 100 17.70 -3.92 12.53
CA ALA A 100 16.30 -3.47 12.49
C ALA A 100 16.23 -1.98 12.84
N VAL A 101 15.30 -1.24 12.23
CA VAL A 101 15.01 0.13 12.66
C VAL A 101 14.07 0.09 13.86
N GLY A 102 14.28 1.00 14.80
CA GLY A 102 13.47 1.11 16.01
C GLY A 102 12.06 1.65 15.74
N ALA A 103 11.28 1.79 16.80
CA ALA A 103 9.99 2.47 16.72
C ALA A 103 10.16 3.89 16.17
N GLN A 104 9.23 4.32 15.31
CA GLN A 104 9.25 5.65 14.67
C GLN A 104 10.41 5.91 13.71
N GLN A 105 11.26 4.92 13.45
CA GLN A 105 12.35 5.00 12.48
C GLN A 105 11.95 4.35 11.17
N PHE A 106 12.44 4.91 10.07
CA PHE A 106 12.20 4.41 8.72
C PHE A 106 13.53 4.24 7.98
N ARG A 107 13.62 3.21 7.13
CA ARG A 107 14.79 2.97 6.29
C ARG A 107 14.38 2.70 4.85
N VAL A 108 15.17 3.22 3.91
CA VAL A 108 15.19 2.77 2.52
C VAL A 108 16.55 2.15 2.25
N LEU A 109 16.56 0.90 1.80
CA LEU A 109 17.75 0.11 1.48
C LEU A 109 17.81 -0.14 -0.03
N LEU A 110 18.94 0.22 -0.62
CA LEU A 110 19.35 -0.13 -1.97
C LEU A 110 20.42 -1.21 -1.84
N TYR A 111 20.07 -2.47 -2.07
CA TYR A 111 20.99 -3.59 -1.97
C TYR A 111 21.43 -4.06 -3.35
N GLY A 112 22.73 -4.13 -3.59
CA GLY A 112 23.30 -4.45 -4.90
C GLY A 112 23.25 -5.94 -5.27
N GLY A 113 22.84 -6.82 -4.36
CA GLY A 113 22.86 -8.27 -4.60
C GLY A 113 24.27 -8.86 -4.50
N GLY A 114 24.39 -10.14 -4.83
CA GLY A 114 25.63 -10.90 -4.81
C GLY A 114 25.61 -12.08 -5.77
N THR A 115 26.79 -12.65 -6.02
CA THR A 115 26.93 -13.89 -6.79
C THR A 115 27.67 -14.94 -5.96
N PRO A 116 27.06 -16.12 -5.72
CA PRO A 116 25.67 -16.47 -6.01
C PRO A 116 24.68 -15.63 -5.17
N ALA A 117 23.38 -15.76 -5.43
CA ALA A 117 22.25 -15.03 -4.83
C ALA A 117 22.47 -14.47 -3.40
N PRO A 118 21.94 -13.27 -3.06
CA PRO A 118 20.65 -12.75 -3.53
C PRO A 118 20.73 -11.76 -4.71
N ALA A 119 19.62 -11.59 -5.42
CA ALA A 119 19.47 -10.56 -6.44
C ALA A 119 19.47 -9.14 -5.82
N PRO A 120 19.76 -8.09 -6.61
CA PRO A 120 19.61 -6.71 -6.17
C PRO A 120 18.16 -6.42 -5.78
N VAL A 121 17.96 -5.71 -4.66
CA VAL A 121 16.62 -5.37 -4.16
C VAL A 121 16.57 -3.93 -3.70
N LEU A 122 15.43 -3.29 -3.96
CA LEU A 122 15.05 -2.06 -3.30
C LEU A 122 14.03 -2.39 -2.21
N GLN A 123 14.35 -2.05 -0.98
CA GLN A 123 13.54 -2.35 0.19
C GLN A 123 13.25 -1.09 1.00
N ALA A 124 12.07 -1.03 1.59
CA ALA A 124 11.74 -0.06 2.62
C ALA A 124 11.38 -0.79 3.91
N THR A 125 11.76 -0.22 5.05
CA THR A 125 11.58 -0.80 6.38
C THR A 125 10.90 0.22 7.30
N TRP A 126 9.84 -0.22 7.97
CA TRP A 126 9.14 0.53 9.02
C TRP A 126 9.04 -0.31 10.27
N GLY A 127 9.69 0.14 11.36
CA GLY A 127 9.87 -0.69 12.55
C GLY A 127 10.52 -2.04 12.21
N SER A 128 9.87 -3.14 12.57
CA SER A 128 10.32 -4.50 12.26
C SER A 128 9.80 -5.05 10.92
N VAL A 129 9.09 -4.24 10.13
CA VAL A 129 8.44 -4.69 8.90
C VAL A 129 9.25 -4.23 7.69
N ASP A 130 9.76 -5.21 6.97
CA ASP A 130 10.46 -5.04 5.71
C ASP A 130 9.53 -5.28 4.53
N ALA A 131 9.62 -4.44 3.50
CA ALA A 131 8.88 -4.59 2.27
C ALA A 131 9.80 -4.36 1.06
N SER A 132 9.98 -5.40 0.22
CA SER A 132 10.58 -5.26 -1.11
C SER A 132 9.66 -4.40 -1.96
N VAL A 133 10.18 -3.32 -2.55
CA VAL A 133 9.42 -2.39 -3.39
C VAL A 133 9.71 -2.63 -4.87
N ASP A 134 10.90 -3.17 -5.17
CA ASP A 134 11.30 -3.67 -6.49
C ASP A 134 12.31 -4.83 -6.31
N GLU A 135 12.00 -6.00 -6.87
CA GLU A 135 12.81 -7.23 -6.79
C GLU A 135 13.71 -7.43 -8.02
N ALA A 136 13.69 -6.50 -8.99
CA ALA A 136 14.53 -6.49 -10.18
C ALA A 136 15.40 -5.22 -10.26
N ALA A 137 15.94 -4.79 -9.12
CA ALA A 137 16.58 -3.48 -8.97
C ALA A 137 18.03 -3.41 -9.49
N SER A 138 18.36 -4.11 -10.58
CA SER A 138 19.73 -4.22 -11.10
C SER A 138 20.35 -2.89 -11.52
N TYR A 139 19.54 -1.89 -11.85
CA TYR A 139 19.96 -0.52 -12.15
C TYR A 139 20.72 0.15 -10.99
N ILE A 140 20.56 -0.32 -9.75
CA ILE A 140 21.31 0.18 -8.58
C ILE A 140 22.82 -0.09 -8.74
N ASN A 141 23.21 -1.15 -9.45
CA ASN A 141 24.61 -1.56 -9.60
C ASN A 141 25.44 -0.59 -10.46
N SER A 142 24.79 0.08 -11.40
CA SER A 142 25.39 1.08 -12.29
C SER A 142 25.29 2.52 -11.79
N GLY A 143 24.57 2.74 -10.69
CA GLY A 143 24.20 4.08 -10.23
C GLY A 143 22.83 4.49 -10.79
N ALA A 144 21.99 5.08 -9.93
CA ALA A 144 20.66 5.53 -10.28
C ALA A 144 20.30 6.83 -9.54
N THR A 145 19.34 7.58 -10.09
CA THR A 145 18.68 8.65 -9.33
C THR A 145 17.34 8.14 -8.84
N VAL A 146 17.22 8.04 -7.53
CA VAL A 146 16.05 7.51 -6.82
C VAL A 146 15.41 8.62 -6.02
N CYS A 147 14.08 8.70 -6.00
CA CYS A 147 13.36 9.67 -5.19
C CYS A 147 12.10 9.06 -4.64
N PHE A 148 11.64 9.56 -3.49
CA PHE A 148 10.45 9.04 -2.84
C PHE A 148 9.78 10.07 -1.97
N ASP A 149 8.48 9.88 -1.77
CA ASP A 149 7.73 10.56 -0.74
C ASP A 149 7.54 9.66 0.47
N ILE A 150 7.46 10.30 1.64
CA ILE A 150 7.07 9.66 2.88
C ILE A 150 6.11 10.56 3.67
N HIS A 151 5.01 9.99 4.11
CA HIS A 151 4.00 10.63 4.94
C HIS A 151 3.91 9.93 6.28
N ASP A 152 3.66 10.69 7.33
CA ASP A 152 3.47 10.13 8.66
C ASP A 152 2.15 9.35 8.70
N GLY A 153 2.15 8.24 9.42
CA GLY A 153 0.91 7.58 9.80
C GLY A 153 0.28 8.25 11.02
N SER A 154 -0.45 7.46 11.80
CA SER A 154 -1.10 7.89 13.04
C SER A 154 -1.19 6.72 14.01
N ALA A 155 -1.90 6.86 15.12
CA ALA A 155 -2.19 5.74 16.00
C ALA A 155 -2.90 4.57 15.27
N THR A 156 -3.66 4.86 14.22
CA THR A 156 -4.49 3.88 13.49
C THR A 156 -4.06 3.66 12.04
N THR A 157 -3.12 4.45 11.53
CA THR A 157 -2.61 4.34 10.15
C THR A 157 -1.11 4.19 10.14
N ALA A 158 -0.60 3.46 9.15
CA ALA A 158 0.83 3.31 8.95
C ALA A 158 1.37 4.46 8.09
N PRO A 159 2.69 4.72 8.09
CA PRO A 159 3.31 5.65 7.16
C PRO A 159 3.04 5.26 5.71
N GLN A 160 2.82 6.25 4.85
CA GLN A 160 2.69 6.03 3.41
C GLN A 160 4.00 6.37 2.71
N PHE A 161 4.40 5.53 1.76
CA PHE A 161 5.66 5.59 1.06
C PHE A 161 5.45 5.31 -0.42
N VAL A 162 6.12 6.05 -1.29
CA VAL A 162 6.10 5.81 -2.74
C VAL A 162 7.45 6.16 -3.32
N ILE A 163 7.93 5.36 -4.27
CA ILE A 163 9.26 5.52 -4.83
C ILE A 163 9.26 5.52 -6.35
N TRP A 164 10.12 6.36 -6.90
CA TRP A 164 10.41 6.50 -8.32
C TRP A 164 11.90 6.34 -8.58
N VAL A 165 12.21 5.89 -9.79
CA VAL A 165 13.58 5.79 -10.29
C VAL A 165 13.63 6.48 -11.64
N SER A 166 14.58 7.39 -11.81
CA SER A 166 14.70 8.15 -13.05
C SER A 166 14.99 7.21 -14.24
N GLY A 167 14.29 7.44 -15.35
CA GLY A 167 14.38 6.59 -16.54
C GLY A 167 13.54 5.31 -16.48
N GLN A 168 12.87 5.03 -15.34
CA GLN A 168 11.94 3.91 -15.21
C GLN A 168 10.50 4.42 -15.28
N ARG A 169 9.65 3.71 -16.04
CA ARG A 169 8.20 4.00 -16.16
C ARG A 169 7.87 5.47 -16.48
N GLY A 170 8.76 6.18 -17.19
CA GLY A 170 8.60 7.59 -17.53
C GLY A 170 8.85 8.59 -16.37
N ALA A 171 9.29 8.13 -15.20
CA ALA A 171 9.64 9.00 -14.08
C ALA A 171 11.01 9.68 -14.29
N ASN A 172 11.12 10.92 -13.80
CA ASN A 172 12.35 11.67 -13.69
C ASN A 172 12.37 12.42 -12.36
N CYS A 173 13.25 12.02 -11.44
CA CYS A 173 13.33 12.58 -10.09
C CYS A 173 13.76 14.05 -10.04
N SER A 174 14.25 14.61 -11.14
CA SER A 174 14.52 16.04 -11.26
C SER A 174 13.32 16.83 -11.77
N VAL A 175 12.24 16.16 -12.20
CA VAL A 175 11.04 16.77 -12.78
C VAL A 175 9.80 16.26 -12.03
N ARG A 176 9.39 16.98 -10.97
CA ARG A 176 8.29 16.59 -10.07
C ARG A 176 6.99 16.23 -10.80
N SER A 177 6.65 16.92 -11.89
CA SER A 177 5.42 16.64 -12.67
C SER A 177 5.39 15.26 -13.34
N THR A 178 6.55 14.59 -13.47
CA THR A 178 6.64 13.21 -13.99
C THR A 178 6.43 12.16 -12.90
N LEU A 179 6.43 12.55 -11.62
CA LEU A 179 6.32 11.63 -10.49
C LEU A 179 4.83 11.51 -10.10
N THR A 180 4.21 10.44 -10.59
CA THR A 180 2.79 10.14 -10.38
C THR A 180 2.64 8.73 -9.82
N ALA A 181 1.46 8.38 -9.34
CA ALA A 181 1.17 7.00 -8.91
C ALA A 181 1.43 5.98 -10.04
N ALA A 182 1.16 6.35 -11.29
CA ALA A 182 1.34 5.48 -12.46
C ALA A 182 2.80 5.30 -12.87
N THR A 183 3.65 6.30 -12.62
CA THR A 183 5.08 6.26 -12.95
C THR A 183 5.94 5.75 -11.80
N ALA A 184 5.34 5.46 -10.63
CA ALA A 184 6.03 4.90 -9.47
C ALA A 184 6.53 3.47 -9.73
N MET A 185 7.68 3.13 -9.16
CA MET A 185 8.19 1.76 -9.11
C MET A 185 7.41 0.92 -8.11
N GLY A 186 7.04 1.53 -6.98
CA GLY A 186 6.14 0.93 -6.01
C GLY A 186 5.67 1.91 -4.95
N ALA A 187 4.61 1.53 -4.25
CA ALA A 187 3.99 2.29 -3.17
C ALA A 187 3.62 1.36 -2.01
N ARG A 188 3.67 1.89 -0.79
CA ARG A 188 3.28 1.21 0.44
C ARG A 188 2.41 2.12 1.29
N ALA A 189 1.25 1.65 1.70
CA ALA A 189 0.38 2.32 2.67
C ALA A 189 0.09 1.42 3.88
N TYR A 190 0.49 0.16 3.83
CA TYR A 190 0.21 -0.83 4.86
C TYR A 190 1.47 -1.64 5.22
N TRP A 191 1.75 -1.74 6.52
CA TRP A 191 2.98 -2.35 7.02
C TRP A 191 2.67 -3.50 7.97
N LYS A 192 1.97 -4.52 7.46
CA LYS A 192 1.54 -5.70 8.23
C LYS A 192 0.84 -5.34 9.56
N GLY A 193 -0.05 -4.34 9.50
CA GLY A 193 -0.78 -3.82 10.66
C GLY A 193 0.00 -2.89 11.57
N THR A 194 1.31 -2.66 11.33
CA THR A 194 2.13 -1.73 12.11
C THR A 194 1.75 -0.28 11.80
N THR A 195 1.35 0.50 12.80
CA THR A 195 0.94 1.90 12.69
C THR A 195 1.93 2.84 13.37
N GLY A 196 1.78 4.15 13.15
CA GLY A 196 2.54 5.18 13.85
C GLY A 196 3.10 6.26 12.94
N THR A 197 3.79 7.21 13.56
CA THR A 197 4.40 8.38 12.91
C THR A 197 5.90 8.18 12.72
N VAL A 198 6.42 8.53 11.55
CA VAL A 198 7.88 8.57 11.36
C VAL A 198 8.41 9.82 12.04
N ALA A 199 9.43 9.70 12.88
CA ALA A 199 10.00 10.82 13.63
C ALA A 199 10.89 11.71 12.74
N THR A 200 10.40 12.14 11.58
CA THR A 200 11.14 12.89 10.54
C THR A 200 11.65 14.26 10.98
N THR A 201 11.25 14.74 12.16
CA THR A 201 11.80 15.93 12.83
C THR A 201 13.11 15.65 13.57
N LEU A 202 13.47 14.38 13.78
CA LEU A 202 14.78 13.97 14.29
C LEU A 202 15.81 13.91 13.15
N LYS A 203 17.02 13.44 13.46
CA LYS A 203 18.12 13.42 12.50
C LYS A 203 17.91 12.33 11.45
N ASN A 204 18.40 12.62 10.26
CA ASN A 204 18.36 11.73 9.11
C ASN A 204 19.80 11.40 8.71
N TYR A 205 20.04 10.16 8.31
CA TYR A 205 21.38 9.68 7.97
C TYR A 205 21.38 8.99 6.62
N PHE A 206 22.52 9.06 5.96
CA PHE A 206 22.82 8.22 4.82
C PHE A 206 24.06 7.38 5.10
N ARG A 207 24.05 6.15 4.61
CA ARG A 207 25.19 5.26 4.62
C ARG A 207 25.35 4.63 3.25
N GLN A 208 26.59 4.46 2.81
CA GLN A 208 26.91 3.64 1.66
C GLN A 208 27.99 2.62 2.03
N SER A 209 28.05 1.50 1.33
CA SER A 209 29.16 0.56 1.49
C SER A 209 30.46 1.17 0.99
N ALA A 210 31.55 0.90 1.70
CA ALA A 210 32.89 1.28 1.25
C ALA A 210 33.20 0.70 -0.15
N GLY A 211 34.02 1.42 -0.93
CA GLY A 211 34.44 0.96 -2.26
C GLY A 211 33.37 1.07 -3.36
N SER A 212 32.24 1.74 -3.11
CA SER A 212 31.20 1.98 -4.12
C SER A 212 31.70 2.85 -5.30
N GLY A 213 32.71 3.69 -5.06
CA GLY A 213 33.21 4.70 -6.00
C GLY A 213 32.18 5.79 -6.37
N ALA A 214 31.01 5.79 -5.73
CA ALA A 214 29.96 6.77 -6.00
C ALA A 214 30.03 7.93 -5.01
N THR A 215 29.55 9.09 -5.44
CA THR A 215 29.42 10.29 -4.64
C THR A 215 27.97 10.76 -4.69
N PRO A 216 27.06 10.16 -3.89
CA PRO A 216 25.66 10.52 -3.92
C PRO A 216 25.42 11.97 -3.50
N LYS A 217 24.40 12.59 -4.10
CA LYS A 217 23.90 13.89 -3.69
C LYS A 217 22.47 13.73 -3.21
N ILE A 218 22.20 14.13 -1.97
CA ILE A 218 20.93 13.86 -1.29
C ILE A 218 20.22 15.18 -1.03
N THR A 219 19.02 15.33 -1.56
CA THR A 219 18.16 16.49 -1.34
C THR A 219 16.94 16.08 -0.52
N LEU A 220 16.71 16.76 0.59
CA LEU A 220 15.51 16.63 1.43
C LEU A 220 14.59 17.82 1.16
N SER A 221 13.28 17.57 1.15
CA SER A 221 12.25 18.59 0.96
C SER A 221 11.08 18.34 1.89
N THR A 222 10.48 19.43 2.40
CA THR A 222 9.26 19.39 3.23
C THR A 222 8.00 19.25 2.40
N THR A 223 8.11 19.39 1.07
CA THR A 223 6.96 19.36 0.15
C THR A 223 6.93 18.02 -0.59
N PRO A 224 5.91 17.16 -0.37
CA PRO A 224 5.75 15.91 -1.11
C PRO A 224 5.44 16.19 -2.57
N VAL A 225 5.49 15.15 -3.40
CA VAL A 225 5.00 15.20 -4.78
C VAL A 225 3.60 14.60 -4.90
N LEU A 226 3.33 13.53 -4.18
CA LEU A 226 2.01 12.94 -4.00
C LEU A 226 1.50 13.14 -2.58
N GLU A 227 0.23 13.48 -2.45
CA GLU A 227 -0.49 13.42 -1.18
C GLU A 227 -0.66 11.98 -0.70
N ALA A 228 -0.76 11.78 0.62
CA ALA A 228 -0.91 10.45 1.24
C ALA A 228 -2.11 9.64 0.68
N SER A 229 -3.20 10.33 0.32
CA SER A 229 -4.38 9.70 -0.28
C SER A 229 -4.10 9.15 -1.68
N ALA A 230 -3.26 9.82 -2.48
CA ALA A 230 -2.86 9.35 -3.80
C ALA A 230 -1.95 8.11 -3.70
N ILE A 231 -1.10 8.03 -2.68
CA ILE A 231 -0.28 6.84 -2.40
C ILE A 231 -1.18 5.66 -2.01
N THR A 232 -2.18 5.90 -1.15
CA THR A 232 -3.15 4.87 -0.76
C THR A 232 -3.94 4.37 -1.98
N ALA A 233 -4.36 5.26 -2.86
CA ALA A 233 -5.02 4.91 -4.11
C ALA A 233 -4.10 4.17 -5.10
N ALA A 234 -2.78 4.29 -4.97
CA ALA A 234 -1.81 3.54 -5.76
C ALA A 234 -1.66 2.08 -5.28
N THR A 235 -2.10 1.74 -4.06
CA THR A 235 -1.99 0.38 -3.53
C THR A 235 -3.32 -0.37 -3.49
N ALA A 236 -4.44 0.34 -3.54
CA ALA A 236 -5.76 -0.25 -3.50
C ALA A 236 -6.74 0.40 -4.49
N CYS A 237 -7.72 -0.37 -4.92
CA CYS A 237 -8.86 0.09 -5.69
C CYS A 237 -10.16 -0.31 -4.97
N SER A 238 -11.24 0.42 -5.20
CA SER A 238 -12.55 0.12 -4.64
C SER A 238 -13.63 0.29 -5.70
N ALA A 239 -14.63 -0.59 -5.68
CA ALA A 239 -15.78 -0.51 -6.56
C ALA A 239 -17.05 -0.79 -5.77
N ALA A 240 -18.09 -0.01 -6.07
CA ALA A 240 -19.43 -0.29 -5.57
C ALA A 240 -19.99 -1.55 -6.24
N TRP A 241 -20.75 -2.31 -5.46
CA TRP A 241 -21.50 -3.44 -5.97
C TRP A 241 -22.72 -2.96 -6.75
N THR A 242 -22.85 -3.38 -8.01
CA THR A 242 -23.88 -2.83 -8.90
C THR A 242 -24.86 -3.87 -9.45
N ASN A 243 -24.52 -5.16 -9.46
CA ASN A 243 -25.39 -6.22 -9.99
C ASN A 243 -25.33 -7.47 -9.11
N ASN A 244 -26.49 -8.01 -8.75
CA ASN A 244 -26.69 -9.08 -7.78
C ASN A 244 -26.89 -10.49 -8.38
N THR A 245 -26.77 -10.68 -9.70
CA THR A 245 -26.94 -12.02 -10.30
C THR A 245 -25.83 -12.45 -11.26
N ASP A 246 -25.03 -11.51 -11.75
CA ASP A 246 -23.92 -11.80 -12.65
C ASP A 246 -22.55 -11.71 -11.97
N TRP A 247 -21.55 -12.28 -12.62
CA TRP A 247 -20.16 -12.12 -12.20
C TRP A 247 -19.70 -10.70 -12.48
N GLN A 248 -19.38 -9.98 -11.41
CA GLN A 248 -18.76 -8.66 -11.51
C GLN A 248 -17.25 -8.81 -11.29
N PRO A 249 -16.42 -8.24 -12.18
CA PRO A 249 -14.98 -8.22 -11.97
C PRO A 249 -14.65 -7.35 -10.76
N LEU A 250 -13.74 -7.86 -9.93
CA LEU A 250 -13.06 -7.02 -8.96
C LEU A 250 -12.05 -6.13 -9.68
N CYS A 251 -11.88 -4.92 -9.18
CA CYS A 251 -10.88 -4.00 -9.71
C CYS A 251 -9.46 -4.59 -9.53
N ALA A 252 -8.57 -4.27 -10.46
CA ALA A 252 -7.16 -4.62 -10.34
C ALA A 252 -6.46 -3.61 -9.44
N ALA A 253 -5.81 -4.08 -8.37
CA ALA A 253 -5.02 -3.19 -7.51
C ALA A 253 -3.84 -2.64 -8.31
N PRO A 254 -3.59 -1.31 -8.33
CA PRO A 254 -2.55 -0.73 -9.18
C PRO A 254 -1.12 -1.21 -8.80
N GLY A 255 -0.92 -1.61 -7.55
CA GLY A 255 0.34 -2.14 -7.04
C GLY A 255 0.63 -3.62 -7.35
N GLY A 256 -0.23 -4.31 -8.10
CA GLY A 256 -0.02 -5.69 -8.53
C GLY A 256 -1.12 -6.67 -8.10
N ALA A 257 -0.73 -7.91 -7.80
CA ALA A 257 -1.67 -8.98 -7.46
C ALA A 257 -2.52 -8.64 -6.23
N ALA A 258 -3.79 -9.06 -6.22
CA ALA A 258 -4.67 -8.91 -5.06
C ALA A 258 -4.10 -9.69 -3.85
N ARG A 259 -3.66 -8.97 -2.83
CA ARG A 259 -3.14 -9.51 -1.57
C ARG A 259 -4.08 -9.34 -0.39
N HIS A 260 -4.98 -8.36 -0.46
CA HIS A 260 -6.03 -8.14 0.53
C HIS A 260 -7.32 -7.77 -0.18
N VAL A 261 -8.43 -8.40 0.21
CA VAL A 261 -9.76 -8.06 -0.29
C VAL A 261 -10.66 -7.79 0.90
N ARG A 262 -11.39 -6.69 0.87
CA ARG A 262 -12.42 -6.32 1.83
C ARG A 262 -13.75 -6.18 1.11
N ILE A 263 -14.77 -6.84 1.64
CA ILE A 263 -16.16 -6.77 1.15
C ILE A 263 -16.97 -6.11 2.25
N ASP A 264 -17.44 -4.89 1.98
CA ASP A 264 -18.18 -4.06 2.92
C ASP A 264 -19.68 -4.26 2.81
N ASN A 265 -20.37 -4.09 3.93
CA ASN A 265 -21.83 -4.15 4.03
C ASN A 265 -22.45 -5.40 3.40
N ILE A 266 -21.82 -6.56 3.59
CA ILE A 266 -22.39 -7.83 3.18
C ILE A 266 -23.55 -8.22 4.11
N GLN A 267 -24.68 -8.57 3.52
CA GLN A 267 -25.87 -9.01 4.25
C GLN A 267 -26.63 -10.07 3.46
N ALA A 268 -27.11 -11.12 4.13
CA ALA A 268 -28.01 -12.12 3.58
C ALA A 268 -29.38 -12.00 4.27
N THR A 269 -30.39 -11.51 3.55
CA THR A 269 -31.72 -11.21 4.12
C THR A 269 -32.68 -12.40 4.11
N ALA A 270 -32.35 -13.47 3.37
CA ALA A 270 -33.15 -14.70 3.32
C ALA A 270 -32.29 -15.95 3.53
N ASN A 271 -32.93 -17.05 3.92
CA ASN A 271 -32.30 -18.36 3.93
C ASN A 271 -31.88 -18.78 2.52
N ASN A 272 -30.83 -19.58 2.41
CA ASN A 272 -30.24 -20.01 1.13
C ASN A 272 -29.71 -18.85 0.26
N SER A 273 -29.17 -17.82 0.89
CA SER A 273 -28.57 -16.66 0.23
C SER A 273 -27.07 -16.63 0.52
N TYR A 274 -26.25 -16.59 -0.52
CA TYR A 274 -24.80 -16.67 -0.43
C TYR A 274 -24.10 -15.93 -1.58
N PHE A 275 -22.84 -15.60 -1.37
CA PHE A 275 -21.96 -15.03 -2.39
C PHE A 275 -20.84 -16.01 -2.74
N TYR A 276 -20.23 -15.78 -3.90
CA TYR A 276 -18.97 -16.36 -4.35
C TYR A 276 -17.97 -15.23 -4.56
N ALA A 277 -16.78 -15.32 -3.99
CA ALA A 277 -15.62 -14.57 -4.44
C ALA A 277 -14.63 -15.57 -5.06
N VAL A 278 -14.23 -15.33 -6.29
CA VAL A 278 -13.31 -16.18 -7.04
C VAL A 278 -12.09 -15.39 -7.42
N LEU A 279 -10.92 -15.97 -7.19
CA LEU A 279 -9.65 -15.37 -7.51
C LEU A 279 -8.83 -16.30 -8.40
N GLY A 280 -8.01 -15.73 -9.27
CA GLY A 280 -7.16 -16.52 -10.17
C GLY A 280 -7.84 -16.97 -11.46
N GLN A 281 -8.88 -16.28 -11.94
CA GLN A 281 -9.62 -16.66 -13.15
C GLN A 281 -9.02 -16.07 -14.43
N ASP A 282 -9.16 -16.79 -15.55
CA ASP A 282 -8.80 -16.30 -16.89
C ASP A 282 -9.87 -15.38 -17.49
N ALA A 283 -11.13 -15.67 -17.17
CA ALA A 283 -12.31 -14.95 -17.64
C ALA A 283 -13.43 -15.06 -16.59
N ALA A 284 -14.51 -14.30 -16.79
CA ALA A 284 -15.70 -14.42 -15.96
C ALA A 284 -16.22 -15.87 -16.00
N PRO A 285 -16.52 -16.50 -14.86
CA PRO A 285 -17.05 -17.86 -14.87
C PRO A 285 -18.43 -17.92 -15.55
N THR A 286 -18.69 -18.96 -16.33
CA THR A 286 -20.01 -19.17 -16.98
C THR A 286 -21.03 -19.86 -16.08
N GLY A 287 -20.61 -20.31 -14.88
CA GLY A 287 -21.45 -21.02 -13.92
C GLY A 287 -20.78 -21.09 -12.54
N ASN A 288 -21.12 -22.13 -11.78
CA ASN A 288 -20.45 -22.37 -10.50
C ASN A 288 -18.95 -22.63 -10.75
N PRO A 289 -18.05 -21.89 -10.09
CA PRO A 289 -16.62 -21.97 -10.36
C PRO A 289 -16.09 -23.33 -9.92
N ALA A 290 -15.33 -23.99 -10.79
CA ALA A 290 -14.62 -25.22 -10.45
C ALA A 290 -13.31 -24.88 -9.73
N ALA A 291 -12.97 -25.67 -8.71
CA ALA A 291 -11.66 -25.57 -8.07
C ALA A 291 -10.59 -26.15 -9.01
N SER A 292 -9.48 -25.41 -9.18
CA SER A 292 -8.31 -25.87 -9.94
C SER A 292 -7.05 -25.21 -9.38
N ALA A 293 -5.88 -25.69 -9.84
CA ALA A 293 -4.59 -25.13 -9.43
C ALA A 293 -4.56 -23.60 -9.63
N GLY A 294 -4.12 -22.88 -8.60
CA GLY A 294 -3.99 -21.42 -8.61
C GLY A 294 -5.31 -20.65 -8.47
N LYS A 295 -6.44 -21.33 -8.25
CA LYS A 295 -7.77 -20.69 -8.09
C LYS A 295 -8.28 -20.84 -6.66
N LEU A 296 -8.68 -19.71 -6.08
CA LEU A 296 -9.36 -19.66 -4.78
C LEU A 296 -10.83 -19.33 -4.98
N ILE A 297 -11.70 -20.08 -4.33
CA ILE A 297 -13.14 -19.81 -4.25
C ILE A 297 -13.49 -19.67 -2.78
N ILE A 298 -14.05 -18.52 -2.42
CA ILE A 298 -14.66 -18.26 -1.12
C ILE A 298 -16.15 -18.21 -1.36
N THR A 299 -16.91 -19.03 -0.63
CA THR A 299 -18.37 -18.99 -0.66
C THR A 299 -18.86 -18.71 0.74
N GLY A 300 -19.72 -17.72 0.94
CA GLY A 300 -20.25 -17.43 2.26
C GLY A 300 -21.70 -17.04 2.20
N GLY A 301 -22.48 -17.43 3.21
CA GLY A 301 -23.86 -17.01 3.29
C GLY A 301 -24.64 -17.68 4.41
N ARG A 302 -25.95 -17.75 4.19
CA ARG A 302 -26.94 -18.31 5.10
C ARG A 302 -27.52 -19.59 4.51
N SER A 303 -27.53 -20.67 5.28
CA SER A 303 -28.07 -21.98 4.86
C SER A 303 -29.59 -21.95 4.74
N ALA A 304 -30.18 -23.04 4.25
CA ALA A 304 -31.63 -23.24 4.26
C ALA A 304 -32.23 -23.22 5.68
N SER A 305 -31.47 -23.69 6.68
CA SER A 305 -31.86 -23.66 8.10
C SER A 305 -31.64 -22.30 8.77
N GLY A 306 -31.10 -21.32 8.05
CA GLY A 306 -30.81 -19.99 8.58
C GLY A 306 -29.46 -19.86 9.30
N ALA A 307 -28.63 -20.90 9.31
CA ALA A 307 -27.29 -20.87 9.90
C ALA A 307 -26.30 -20.15 8.98
N SER A 308 -25.38 -19.36 9.57
CA SER A 308 -24.26 -18.77 8.84
C SER A 308 -23.20 -19.82 8.52
N TRP A 309 -22.62 -19.74 7.32
CA TRP A 309 -21.51 -20.59 6.90
C TRP A 309 -20.58 -19.85 5.93
N THR A 310 -19.31 -20.28 5.92
CA THR A 310 -18.33 -19.88 4.91
C THR A 310 -17.48 -21.08 4.53
N TRP A 311 -17.19 -21.21 3.25
CA TRP A 311 -16.41 -22.26 2.63
C TRP A 311 -15.24 -21.67 1.85
N PHE A 312 -14.10 -22.34 1.95
CA PHE A 312 -12.92 -22.07 1.13
C PHE A 312 -12.69 -23.31 0.26
N ARG A 313 -12.52 -23.11 -1.04
CA ARG A 313 -12.13 -24.17 -1.98
C ARG A 313 -10.90 -23.71 -2.74
N PHE A 314 -9.90 -24.57 -2.73
CA PHE A 314 -8.70 -24.46 -3.51
C PHE A 314 -8.42 -25.88 -4.04
N GLY A 315 -7.90 -26.01 -5.26
CA GLY A 315 -7.69 -27.33 -5.86
C GLY A 315 -6.24 -27.55 -6.21
N ALA A 316 -5.64 -28.65 -5.74
CA ALA A 316 -4.63 -29.35 -6.51
C ALA A 316 -5.41 -30.28 -7.47
N THR A 317 -5.11 -30.22 -8.76
CA THR A 317 -5.63 -31.09 -9.84
C THR A 317 -6.57 -32.25 -9.40
N GLY A 318 -7.88 -32.07 -9.51
CA GLY A 318 -8.84 -33.19 -9.53
C GLY A 318 -9.54 -33.59 -8.21
N THR A 319 -9.22 -33.00 -7.06
CA THR A 319 -9.95 -33.27 -5.80
C THR A 319 -10.54 -31.99 -5.19
N THR A 320 -11.87 -31.92 -5.07
CA THR A 320 -12.57 -30.82 -4.39
C THR A 320 -12.68 -31.12 -2.91
N THR A 321 -11.74 -30.62 -2.10
CA THR A 321 -11.90 -30.68 -0.64
C THR A 321 -12.75 -29.48 -0.20
N GLN A 322 -13.88 -29.76 0.45
CA GLN A 322 -14.83 -28.77 0.94
C GLN A 322 -14.64 -28.61 2.44
N PHE A 323 -14.34 -27.40 2.89
CA PHE A 323 -14.28 -27.08 4.32
C PHE A 323 -15.53 -26.31 4.74
N ASN A 324 -16.34 -26.96 5.57
CA ASN A 324 -17.50 -26.34 6.20
C ASN A 324 -17.06 -25.68 7.51
N TYR A 325 -16.97 -24.35 7.56
CA TYR A 325 -17.06 -23.66 8.83
C TYR A 325 -18.54 -23.49 9.19
N ALA A 326 -19.06 -24.45 9.95
CA ALA A 326 -20.28 -24.30 10.71
C ALA A 326 -19.93 -23.72 12.09
N THR A 327 -20.36 -22.48 12.33
CA THR A 327 -20.74 -21.92 13.64
C THR A 327 -19.79 -21.90 14.87
N ASP A 328 -18.61 -22.50 14.87
CA ASP A 328 -17.82 -22.61 16.12
C ASP A 328 -16.94 -21.38 16.47
N ALA A 329 -17.09 -20.26 15.76
CA ALA A 329 -16.23 -19.08 15.95
C ALA A 329 -16.89 -17.85 16.59
N GLY A 330 -18.06 -17.98 17.22
CA GLY A 330 -18.63 -16.94 18.09
C GLY A 330 -19.14 -15.66 17.40
N ALA A 331 -19.10 -15.57 16.08
CA ALA A 331 -19.75 -14.51 15.31
C ALA A 331 -20.44 -15.12 14.10
N ALA A 332 -21.77 -15.00 14.04
CA ALA A 332 -22.49 -15.32 12.81
C ALA A 332 -22.11 -14.28 11.75
N LEU A 333 -21.38 -14.72 10.72
CA LEU A 333 -20.97 -13.91 9.57
C LEU A 333 -22.17 -13.28 8.85
N TYR A 334 -23.37 -13.83 9.06
CA TYR A 334 -24.65 -13.34 8.55
C TYR A 334 -25.65 -13.33 9.70
N THR A 335 -25.61 -12.29 10.53
CA THR A 335 -26.73 -11.95 11.42
C THR A 335 -27.65 -10.94 10.74
N ALA A 336 -28.70 -10.52 11.45
CA ALA A 336 -29.76 -9.64 10.94
C ALA A 336 -29.29 -8.27 10.38
N GLY A 337 -28.00 -7.91 10.49
CA GLY A 337 -27.43 -6.66 9.99
C GLY A 337 -26.25 -6.86 9.02
N ALA A 338 -25.93 -5.81 8.27
CA ALA A 338 -24.79 -5.79 7.36
C ALA A 338 -23.45 -5.85 8.13
N THR A 339 -22.47 -6.57 7.60
CA THR A 339 -21.10 -6.66 8.18
C THR A 339 -20.03 -6.47 7.11
N SER A 340 -18.76 -6.36 7.49
CA SER A 340 -17.63 -6.39 6.56
C SER A 340 -16.79 -7.64 6.80
N ILE A 341 -16.46 -8.35 5.72
CA ILE A 341 -15.52 -9.47 5.72
C ILE A 341 -14.27 -9.10 4.94
N CYS A 342 -13.15 -9.71 5.27
CA CYS A 342 -11.91 -9.46 4.58
C CYS A 342 -10.98 -10.67 4.64
N PHE A 343 -10.09 -10.77 3.67
CA PHE A 343 -9.12 -11.83 3.61
C PHE A 343 -7.82 -11.38 2.96
N ASP A 344 -6.74 -11.96 3.47
CA ASP A 344 -5.41 -11.87 2.89
C ASP A 344 -5.10 -13.10 2.06
N ILE A 345 -4.36 -12.90 0.97
CA ILE A 345 -3.84 -13.95 0.12
C ILE A 345 -2.38 -13.67 -0.15
N GLY A 346 -1.53 -14.62 0.20
CA GLY A 346 -0.09 -14.51 0.08
C GLY A 346 0.54 -15.84 -0.25
N SER A 347 1.86 -15.86 -0.26
CA SER A 347 2.65 -17.08 -0.32
C SER A 347 3.63 -17.10 0.85
N THR A 348 3.91 -18.27 1.39
CA THR A 348 5.01 -18.49 2.33
C THR A 348 6.36 -18.36 1.61
N SER A 349 7.46 -18.33 2.37
CA SER A 349 8.82 -18.40 1.82
C SER A 349 9.09 -19.68 1.01
N THR A 350 8.29 -20.73 1.21
CA THR A 350 8.34 -21.99 0.46
C THR A 350 7.44 -22.00 -0.78
N GLY A 351 6.78 -20.88 -1.10
CA GLY A 351 5.89 -20.75 -2.26
C GLY A 351 4.47 -21.28 -2.07
N THR A 352 4.13 -21.79 -0.87
CA THR A 352 2.78 -22.28 -0.54
C THR A 352 1.82 -21.11 -0.36
N ILE A 353 0.63 -21.15 -0.96
CA ILE A 353 -0.37 -20.11 -0.75
C ILE A 353 -0.86 -20.13 0.70
N ARG A 354 -1.01 -18.94 1.28
CA ARG A 354 -1.66 -18.75 2.58
C ARG A 354 -2.87 -17.85 2.43
N VAL A 355 -3.96 -18.24 3.06
CA VAL A 355 -5.19 -17.45 3.16
C VAL A 355 -5.50 -17.22 4.63
N ILE A 356 -5.78 -15.97 5.00
CA ILE A 356 -6.28 -15.62 6.32
C ILE A 356 -7.58 -14.85 6.14
N PHE A 357 -8.62 -15.19 6.90
CA PHE A 357 -9.95 -14.60 6.78
C PHE A 357 -10.44 -14.05 8.11
N TRP A 358 -11.04 -12.86 8.05
CA TRP A 358 -11.62 -12.15 9.18
C TRP A 358 -13.03 -11.66 8.87
N ALA A 359 -13.74 -11.32 9.94
CA ALA A 359 -14.95 -10.53 9.85
C ALA A 359 -15.00 -9.50 10.97
N THR A 360 -15.59 -8.36 10.64
CA THR A 360 -15.71 -7.25 11.57
C THR A 360 -16.56 -7.63 12.77
N GLY A 361 -16.07 -7.31 13.97
CA GLY A 361 -16.69 -7.67 15.24
C GLY A 361 -16.33 -9.07 15.74
N ALA A 362 -15.77 -9.94 14.90
CA ALA A 362 -15.34 -11.27 15.31
C ALA A 362 -13.92 -11.22 15.89
N LYS A 363 -13.71 -11.78 17.09
CA LYS A 363 -12.40 -11.82 17.78
C LYS A 363 -11.67 -10.46 17.85
N GLY A 364 -12.42 -9.35 17.86
CA GLY A 364 -11.85 -8.00 17.87
C GLY A 364 -11.17 -7.56 16.57
N ALA A 365 -11.47 -8.22 15.44
CA ALA A 365 -11.09 -7.78 14.11
C ALA A 365 -12.06 -6.72 13.58
N ASP A 366 -11.53 -5.77 12.82
CA ASP A 366 -12.26 -4.77 12.06
C ASP A 366 -11.64 -4.68 10.66
N CYS A 367 -12.39 -5.08 9.64
CA CYS A 367 -11.92 -5.10 8.27
C CYS A 367 -11.65 -3.71 7.69
N ALA A 368 -12.18 -2.63 8.28
CA ALA A 368 -11.80 -1.28 7.93
C ALA A 368 -10.43 -0.87 8.51
N THR A 369 -10.00 -1.53 9.59
CA THR A 369 -8.82 -1.14 10.38
C THR A 369 -7.76 -2.25 10.36
N ARG A 370 -6.82 -2.19 9.41
CA ARG A 370 -5.81 -3.25 9.20
C ARG A 370 -4.97 -3.60 10.42
N SER A 371 -4.70 -2.66 11.32
CA SER A 371 -3.95 -2.93 12.56
C SER A 371 -4.67 -3.91 13.51
N THR A 372 -5.98 -4.08 13.33
CA THR A 372 -6.78 -5.06 14.08
C THR A 372 -6.79 -6.45 13.43
N LEU A 373 -6.36 -6.55 12.16
CA LEU A 373 -6.32 -7.80 11.42
C LEU A 373 -5.03 -8.52 11.78
N ARG A 374 -5.13 -9.51 12.66
CA ARG A 374 -4.01 -10.32 13.13
C ARG A 374 -4.36 -11.80 13.01
N ALA A 375 -3.37 -12.67 12.84
CA ALA A 375 -3.60 -14.11 12.66
C ALA A 375 -4.34 -14.74 13.87
N ASP A 376 -4.03 -14.31 15.10
CA ASP A 376 -4.73 -14.73 16.33
C ASP A 376 -6.18 -14.25 16.41
N ARG A 377 -6.52 -13.20 15.66
CA ARG A 377 -7.89 -12.68 15.52
C ARG A 377 -8.63 -13.20 14.29
N ALA A 378 -7.97 -14.04 13.50
CA ALA A 378 -8.58 -14.62 12.31
C ALA A 378 -9.67 -15.63 12.68
N LEU A 379 -10.68 -15.69 11.81
CA LEU A 379 -11.66 -16.76 11.82
C LEU A 379 -11.10 -18.01 11.12
N TYR A 380 -10.21 -17.82 10.15
CA TYR A 380 -9.50 -18.89 9.47
C TYR A 380 -8.07 -18.45 9.10
N ASP A 381 -7.11 -19.36 9.27
CA ASP A 381 -5.74 -19.23 8.80
C ASP A 381 -5.29 -20.58 8.25
N SER A 382 -5.06 -20.64 6.93
CA SER A 382 -4.73 -21.89 6.26
C SER A 382 -3.42 -22.52 6.74
N SER A 383 -2.54 -21.75 7.37
CA SER A 383 -1.29 -22.30 7.92
C SER A 383 -1.49 -23.23 9.13
N THR A 384 -2.65 -23.13 9.78
CA THR A 384 -3.00 -23.97 10.94
C THR A 384 -3.80 -25.21 10.57
N ASP A 385 -4.15 -25.37 9.28
CA ASP A 385 -5.01 -26.43 8.79
C ASP A 385 -4.19 -27.60 8.22
N THR A 386 -3.97 -28.60 9.08
CA THR A 386 -3.20 -29.82 8.77
C THR A 386 -3.79 -30.67 7.64
N THR A 387 -5.09 -30.52 7.37
CA THR A 387 -5.82 -31.23 6.30
C THR A 387 -5.57 -30.64 4.91
N THR A 388 -4.93 -29.47 4.83
CA THR A 388 -4.86 -28.69 3.58
C THR A 388 -3.46 -28.48 3.00
N GLY A 389 -2.40 -28.94 3.67
CA GLY A 389 -1.02 -28.66 3.28
C GLY A 389 -0.67 -28.99 1.82
N THR A 390 -1.30 -30.01 1.22
CA THR A 390 -1.08 -30.39 -0.18
C THR A 390 -1.89 -29.56 -1.18
N ILE A 391 -3.06 -29.05 -0.75
CA ILE A 391 -4.01 -28.32 -1.59
C ILE A 391 -3.44 -26.95 -1.95
N TRP A 392 -2.79 -26.28 -0.99
CA TRP A 392 -2.31 -24.90 -1.11
C TRP A 392 -0.92 -24.75 -1.76
N ASN A 393 -0.27 -25.83 -2.21
CA ASN A 393 1.09 -25.81 -2.75
C ASN A 393 1.21 -25.32 -4.21
N ALA A 394 0.13 -24.80 -4.81
CA ALA A 394 0.22 -24.16 -6.11
C ALA A 394 0.63 -22.69 -5.94
N ALA A 395 1.48 -22.17 -6.83
CA ALA A 395 1.79 -20.75 -6.85
C ALA A 395 0.54 -19.91 -7.18
N LEU A 396 0.41 -18.73 -6.56
CA LEU A 396 -0.60 -17.76 -6.96
C LEU A 396 -0.28 -17.31 -8.38
N ILE A 397 -1.18 -17.54 -9.33
CA ILE A 397 -0.90 -17.19 -10.72
C ILE A 397 -1.04 -15.68 -10.89
N ALA A 398 0.05 -15.01 -11.27
CA ALA A 398 0.04 -13.60 -11.62
C ALA A 398 -0.83 -13.33 -12.86
N ASN A 399 -1.29 -12.08 -13.02
CA ASN A 399 -2.07 -11.63 -14.18
C ASN A 399 -3.41 -12.37 -14.39
N LYS A 400 -4.03 -12.84 -13.31
CA LYS A 400 -5.38 -13.39 -13.34
C LYS A 400 -6.42 -12.37 -12.86
N LEU A 401 -7.64 -12.57 -13.31
CA LEU A 401 -8.81 -11.80 -12.96
C LEU A 401 -9.47 -12.37 -11.68
N ASN A 402 -10.16 -11.51 -10.96
CA ASN A 402 -10.93 -11.89 -9.78
C ASN A 402 -12.37 -11.43 -9.98
N PHE A 403 -13.33 -12.21 -9.52
CA PHE A 403 -14.75 -11.93 -9.66
C PHE A 403 -15.47 -12.20 -8.36
N ILE A 404 -16.66 -11.63 -8.26
CA ILE A 404 -17.59 -11.90 -7.19
C ILE A 404 -19.00 -11.99 -7.80
N LYS A 405 -19.87 -12.75 -7.15
CA LYS A 405 -21.26 -12.96 -7.56
C LYS A 405 -22.09 -13.28 -6.33
N THR A 406 -23.34 -12.87 -6.32
CA THR A 406 -24.35 -13.34 -5.38
C THR A 406 -25.26 -14.36 -6.07
N ASN A 407 -25.75 -15.35 -5.33
CA ASN A 407 -26.59 -16.39 -5.89
C ASN A 407 -28.02 -15.91 -6.18
N ASN A 408 -28.46 -14.88 -5.47
CA ASN A 408 -29.78 -14.30 -5.57
C ASN A 408 -29.76 -12.83 -5.11
N ALA A 409 -30.89 -12.15 -5.32
CA ALA A 409 -31.08 -10.75 -4.95
C ALA A 409 -31.19 -10.51 -3.43
N THR A 410 -31.25 -11.57 -2.62
CA THR A 410 -31.36 -11.48 -1.15
C THR A 410 -30.00 -11.45 -0.45
N VAL A 411 -28.91 -11.31 -1.23
CA VAL A 411 -27.61 -10.87 -0.73
C VAL A 411 -27.32 -9.45 -1.21
N THR A 412 -26.99 -8.56 -0.29
CA THR A 412 -26.48 -7.23 -0.60
C THR A 412 -25.00 -7.16 -0.27
N ILE A 413 -24.26 -6.43 -1.11
CA ILE A 413 -22.86 -6.05 -0.89
C ILE A 413 -22.81 -4.54 -1.11
N GLY A 414 -22.05 -3.81 -0.29
CA GLY A 414 -21.82 -2.38 -0.46
C GLY A 414 -20.68 -2.11 -1.44
N ASN A 415 -19.45 -2.15 -0.92
CA ASN A 415 -18.23 -1.91 -1.70
C ASN A 415 -17.30 -3.12 -1.60
N VAL A 416 -16.52 -3.35 -2.65
CA VAL A 416 -15.38 -4.26 -2.60
C VAL A 416 -14.10 -3.49 -2.82
N THR A 417 -13.18 -3.60 -1.86
CA THR A 417 -11.85 -2.98 -1.92
C THR A 417 -10.81 -4.08 -2.12
N VAL A 418 -9.94 -3.91 -3.12
CA VAL A 418 -8.84 -4.83 -3.43
C VAL A 418 -7.52 -4.08 -3.31
N SER A 419 -6.56 -4.68 -2.61
CA SER A 419 -5.25 -4.09 -2.34
C SER A 419 -4.13 -5.03 -2.73
N ALA A 420 -3.05 -4.45 -3.23
CA ALA A 420 -1.79 -5.13 -3.54
C ALA A 420 -0.94 -5.41 -2.29
N GLU A 421 -1.29 -4.82 -1.15
CA GLU A 421 -0.66 -5.08 0.15
C GLU A 421 -1.55 -5.97 1.00
N ALA A 422 -0.98 -6.96 1.69
CA ALA A 422 -1.66 -7.78 2.68
C ALA A 422 -1.84 -7.01 4.01
N ALA A 423 -2.74 -7.46 4.88
CA ALA A 423 -2.86 -6.95 6.24
C ALA A 423 -1.86 -7.61 7.21
N VAL A 424 -1.54 -8.89 7.02
CA VAL A 424 -0.70 -9.73 7.89
C VAL A 424 0.39 -10.46 7.12
N LEU A 425 0.08 -10.99 5.93
CA LEU A 425 0.97 -11.91 5.19
C LEU A 425 2.28 -11.25 4.73
#